data_AF-A0A9W6ZXN1-F1
#
_entry.id   AF-A0A9W6ZXN1-F1
#
_cell.length_a   1.000
_cell.length_b   1.000
_cell.length_c   1.000
_cell.angle_alpha   90.00
_cell.angle_beta   90.00
_cell.angle_gamma   90.00
#
_symmetry.space_group_name_H-M   'P 1'
#
loop_
_entity.id
_entity.type
_entity.pdbx_description
1 polymer ?
#
loop_
_entity_poly.entity_id
_entity_poly.type
_entity_poly.pdbx_seq_one_letter_code
_entity_poly.pdbx_strand_id
1 'polypeptide(L)'
;MGAGASIPDTLSIDEVKTLAGDKFDHAVYDALPKGADGKITKEAFLKLAAPTPGDEPAPVSAPSPAATPAGGGTVIEVKMTELPLAVDKARAAGLTPLILDRSASHLLDTFHNYKADALLDAKMWTLKLAKKEIPQEEALEGLRSKLSYSMARGMDLVISCQSASPSFSSTLNGDVFPLEVFKDSGKALINDDSASKIITDDHAKELTSGMKMCNPEFKVQVSSHFGVDDIDDFLFAKGFGFEKVPREWFQILNIKHDEGTELLD
;
A
#
# COMPACT_ATOMS: atom_id res chain seq x y z
N MET A 1 -14.69 14.48 -17.07
CA MET A 1 -15.75 13.80 -16.31
C MET A 1 -15.81 12.35 -16.80
N GLY A 2 -15.06 11.45 -16.17
CA GLY A 2 -15.15 10.03 -16.47
C GLY A 2 -16.28 9.43 -15.63
N ALA A 3 -17.38 9.05 -16.27
CA ALA A 3 -18.41 8.26 -15.59
C ALA A 3 -17.77 6.92 -15.24
N GLY A 4 -17.64 6.62 -13.94
CA GLY A 4 -17.32 5.27 -13.51
C GLY A 4 -18.40 4.35 -14.04
N ALA A 5 -18.06 3.47 -14.98
CA ALA A 5 -19.00 2.52 -15.53
C ALA A 5 -19.39 1.55 -14.41
N SER A 6 -20.60 1.74 -13.86
CA SER A 6 -21.16 0.80 -12.89
C SER A 6 -21.30 -0.57 -13.55
N ILE A 7 -20.68 -1.58 -12.95
CA ILE A 7 -20.82 -2.98 -13.40
C ILE A 7 -22.29 -3.41 -13.20
N PRO A 8 -22.99 -3.87 -14.26
CA PRO A 8 -24.38 -4.33 -14.18
C PRO A 8 -24.53 -5.57 -13.29
N ASP A 9 -25.73 -5.79 -12.74
CA ASP A 9 -26.00 -6.87 -11.78
C ASP A 9 -25.90 -8.27 -12.40
N THR A 10 -26.11 -8.37 -13.71
CA THR A 10 -25.89 -9.58 -14.50
C THR A 10 -24.95 -9.29 -15.66
N LEU A 11 -24.08 -10.25 -15.96
CA LEU A 11 -23.03 -10.13 -16.96
C LEU A 11 -23.17 -11.28 -17.97
N SER A 12 -23.14 -10.92 -19.25
CA SER A 12 -22.98 -11.83 -20.38
C SER A 12 -21.51 -12.23 -20.55
N ILE A 13 -21.27 -13.30 -21.31
CA ILE A 13 -19.91 -13.80 -21.55
C ILE A 13 -18.99 -12.75 -22.19
N ASP A 14 -19.52 -11.91 -23.08
CA ASP A 14 -18.74 -10.87 -23.76
C ASP A 14 -18.38 -9.72 -22.81
N GLU A 15 -19.27 -9.37 -21.88
CA GLU A 15 -19.01 -8.39 -20.82
C GLU A 15 -17.96 -8.92 -19.84
N VAL A 16 -18.03 -10.21 -19.47
CA VAL A 16 -17.04 -10.85 -18.61
C VAL A 16 -15.67 -10.92 -19.29
N LYS A 17 -15.61 -11.28 -20.58
CA LYS A 17 -14.37 -11.26 -21.37
C LYS A 17 -13.76 -9.87 -21.41
N THR A 18 -14.58 -8.84 -21.61
CA THR A 18 -14.13 -7.45 -21.65
C THR A 18 -13.60 -6.98 -20.29
N LEU A 19 -14.22 -7.41 -19.18
CA LEU A 19 -13.78 -7.05 -17.83
C LEU A 19 -12.55 -7.84 -17.35
N ALA A 20 -12.45 -9.12 -17.70
CA ALA A 20 -11.36 -10.00 -17.26
C ALA A 20 -10.10 -9.89 -18.14
N GLY A 21 -10.23 -9.42 -19.39
CA GLY A 21 -9.14 -9.31 -20.34
C GLY A 21 -8.43 -10.64 -20.54
N ASP A 22 -7.10 -10.64 -20.46
CA ASP A 22 -6.25 -11.83 -20.64
C ASP A 22 -6.41 -12.88 -19.53
N LYS A 23 -7.10 -12.55 -18.43
CA LYS A 23 -7.36 -13.47 -17.31
C LYS A 23 -8.65 -14.26 -17.47
N PHE A 24 -9.34 -14.14 -18.61
CA PHE A 24 -10.57 -14.87 -18.86
C PHE A 24 -10.31 -16.36 -19.13
N ASP A 25 -10.83 -17.23 -18.26
CA ASP A 25 -10.83 -18.67 -18.45
C ASP A 25 -12.24 -19.18 -18.79
N HIS A 26 -12.36 -19.81 -19.98
CA HIS A 26 -13.63 -20.34 -20.49
C HIS A 26 -14.21 -21.47 -19.63
N ALA A 27 -13.36 -22.36 -19.12
CA ALA A 27 -13.80 -23.50 -18.30
C ALA A 27 -14.30 -23.02 -16.93
N VAL A 28 -13.64 -22.01 -16.36
CA VAL A 28 -14.05 -21.39 -15.10
C VAL A 28 -15.38 -20.67 -15.25
N TYR A 29 -15.58 -19.92 -16.34
CA TYR A 29 -16.86 -19.26 -16.63
C TYR A 29 -18.01 -20.27 -16.79
N ASP A 30 -17.77 -21.38 -17.48
CA ASP A 30 -18.79 -22.39 -17.72
C ASP A 30 -19.22 -23.17 -16.47
N ALA A 31 -18.36 -23.21 -15.45
CA ALA A 31 -18.66 -23.81 -14.15
C ALA A 31 -19.53 -22.92 -13.23
N LEU A 32 -19.73 -21.63 -13.56
CA LEU A 32 -20.52 -20.73 -12.73
C LEU A 32 -22.03 -21.01 -12.83
N PRO A 33 -22.79 -20.79 -11.75
CA PRO A 33 -24.24 -20.85 -11.79
C PRO A 33 -24.78 -19.75 -12.71
N LYS A 34 -25.39 -20.15 -13.82
CA LYS A 34 -26.02 -19.26 -14.82
C LYS A 34 -27.52 -19.14 -14.54
N GLY A 35 -28.07 -17.94 -14.74
CA GLY A 35 -29.50 -17.72 -14.72
C GLY A 35 -30.21 -18.39 -15.90
N ALA A 36 -31.55 -18.32 -15.93
CA ALA A 36 -32.36 -18.85 -17.03
C ALA A 36 -32.07 -18.20 -18.39
N ASP A 37 -31.46 -17.01 -18.37
CA ASP A 37 -31.00 -16.23 -19.51
C ASP A 37 -29.55 -16.50 -19.91
N GLY A 38 -28.86 -17.44 -19.23
CA GLY A 38 -27.46 -17.79 -19.50
C GLY A 38 -26.43 -16.78 -18.98
N LYS A 39 -26.86 -15.76 -18.23
CA LYS A 39 -25.97 -14.75 -17.63
C LYS A 39 -25.53 -15.15 -16.22
N ILE A 40 -24.40 -14.61 -15.78
CA ILE A 40 -23.90 -14.78 -14.41
C ILE A 40 -24.16 -13.53 -13.58
N THR A 41 -24.28 -13.67 -12.26
CA THR A 41 -24.44 -12.52 -11.37
C THR A 41 -23.10 -11.84 -11.09
N LYS A 42 -23.14 -10.53 -10.81
CA LYS A 42 -21.97 -9.75 -10.38
C LYS A 42 -21.27 -10.37 -9.17
N GLU A 43 -22.02 -10.90 -8.22
CA GLU A 43 -21.45 -11.59 -7.05
C GLU A 43 -20.68 -12.85 -7.41
N ALA A 44 -21.19 -13.66 -8.36
CA ALA A 44 -20.50 -14.85 -8.83
C ALA A 44 -19.20 -14.49 -9.56
N PHE A 45 -19.21 -13.40 -10.35
CA PHE A 45 -18.02 -12.89 -11.01
C PHE A 45 -16.98 -12.35 -10.01
N LEU A 46 -17.40 -11.55 -9.03
CA LEU A 46 -16.48 -11.00 -8.01
C LEU A 46 -15.84 -12.09 -7.14
N LYS A 47 -16.55 -13.20 -6.88
CA LYS A 47 -15.99 -14.35 -6.17
C LYS A 47 -14.87 -15.07 -6.94
N LEU A 48 -14.83 -14.96 -8.27
CA LEU A 48 -13.71 -15.49 -9.07
C LEU A 48 -12.49 -14.57 -9.04
N ALA A 49 -12.69 -13.27 -8.88
CA ALA A 49 -11.60 -12.30 -8.72
C ALA A 49 -11.02 -12.30 -7.30
N ALA A 50 -11.74 -12.86 -6.32
CA ALA A 50 -11.22 -13.09 -4.99
C ALA A 50 -10.20 -14.26 -5.03
N PRO A 51 -9.02 -14.12 -4.40
CA PRO A 51 -8.08 -15.22 -4.28
C PRO A 51 -8.77 -16.41 -3.60
N THR A 52 -8.67 -17.59 -4.22
CA THR A 52 -9.36 -18.79 -3.76
C THR A 52 -8.89 -19.16 -2.35
N PRO A 53 -9.80 -19.27 -1.35
CA PRO A 53 -9.44 -19.79 -0.04
C PRO A 53 -9.32 -21.32 -0.17
N GLY A 54 -8.14 -21.78 -0.60
CA GLY A 54 -7.95 -23.20 -0.95
C GLY A 54 -6.51 -23.66 -1.15
N ASP A 55 -5.53 -22.75 -1.27
CA ASP A 55 -4.15 -23.11 -0.95
C ASP A 55 -4.04 -23.19 0.58
N GLU A 56 -4.30 -24.39 1.09
CA GLU A 56 -4.03 -24.79 2.47
C GLU A 56 -2.53 -24.54 2.75
N PRO A 57 -2.16 -23.58 3.62
CA PRO A 57 -0.77 -23.44 4.00
C PRO A 57 -0.38 -24.72 4.73
N ALA A 58 0.65 -25.39 4.21
CA ALA A 58 1.33 -26.49 4.89
C ALA A 58 1.51 -26.15 6.38
N PRO A 59 1.39 -27.14 7.29
CA PRO A 59 1.41 -26.91 8.73
C PRO A 59 2.59 -26.02 9.11
N VAL A 60 2.26 -24.81 9.57
CA VAL A 60 3.22 -23.84 10.10
C VAL A 60 3.94 -24.52 11.24
N SER A 61 5.19 -24.89 10.97
CA SER A 61 6.13 -25.34 11.99
C SER A 61 6.22 -24.24 13.04
N ALA A 62 6.23 -24.66 14.31
CA ALA A 62 6.41 -23.80 15.47
C ALA A 62 7.52 -22.76 15.26
N PRO A 63 7.41 -21.55 15.86
CA PRO A 63 8.33 -20.45 15.62
C PRO A 63 9.78 -20.90 15.91
N SER A 64 10.55 -20.96 14.83
CA SER A 64 12.00 -21.13 14.86
C SER A 64 12.62 -19.95 15.62
N PRO A 65 13.62 -20.18 16.48
CA PRO A 65 14.22 -19.13 17.29
C PRO A 65 14.79 -18.02 16.40
N ALA A 66 14.50 -16.78 16.81
CA ALA A 66 14.89 -15.50 16.21
C ALA A 66 16.06 -15.58 15.22
N ALA A 67 15.73 -15.50 13.92
CA ALA A 67 16.71 -15.20 12.91
C ALA A 67 17.34 -13.85 13.23
N THR A 68 18.66 -13.80 13.26
CA THR A 68 19.46 -12.58 13.29
C THR A 68 18.88 -11.57 12.27
N PRO A 69 18.59 -10.31 12.65
CA PRO A 69 18.00 -9.35 11.73
C PRO A 69 18.92 -9.20 10.52
N ALA A 70 18.44 -9.64 9.36
CA ALA A 70 19.07 -9.31 8.08
C ALA A 70 19.16 -7.79 8.02
N GLY A 71 20.36 -7.26 7.81
CA GLY A 71 20.61 -5.82 7.85
C GLY A 71 19.61 -5.08 6.95
N GLY A 72 18.75 -4.25 7.56
CA GLY A 72 17.98 -3.27 6.83
C GLY A 72 18.94 -2.43 5.97
N GLY A 73 18.52 -2.06 4.78
CA GLY A 73 19.45 -1.47 3.80
C GLY A 73 19.57 -2.24 2.49
N THR A 74 19.46 -3.57 2.53
CA THR A 74 19.67 -4.40 1.33
C THR A 74 18.54 -4.26 0.31
N VAL A 75 18.89 -4.45 -0.97
CA VAL A 75 17.94 -4.48 -2.09
C VAL A 75 17.64 -5.93 -2.43
N ILE A 76 16.37 -6.27 -2.53
CA ILE A 76 15.90 -7.59 -2.96
C ILE A 76 15.11 -7.41 -4.25
N GLU A 77 15.49 -8.15 -5.28
CA GLU A 77 14.74 -8.27 -6.53
C GLU A 77 13.53 -9.19 -6.32
N VAL A 78 12.33 -8.72 -6.64
CA VAL A 78 11.08 -9.46 -6.41
C VAL A 78 10.19 -9.37 -7.64
N LYS A 79 9.59 -10.49 -8.07
CA LYS A 79 8.55 -10.46 -9.11
C LYS A 79 7.25 -9.91 -8.54
N MET A 80 6.45 -9.23 -9.36
CA MET A 80 5.15 -8.68 -8.91
C MET A 80 4.23 -9.74 -8.25
N THR A 81 4.27 -10.99 -8.74
CA THR A 81 3.49 -12.11 -8.17
C THR A 81 3.96 -12.54 -6.78
N GLU A 82 5.22 -12.29 -6.44
CA GLU A 82 5.84 -12.65 -5.15
C GLU A 82 5.85 -11.48 -4.16
N LEU A 83 5.42 -10.30 -4.60
CA LEU A 83 5.45 -9.06 -3.81
C LEU A 83 4.73 -9.18 -2.46
N PRO A 84 3.51 -9.76 -2.35
CA PRO A 84 2.83 -9.90 -1.06
C PRO A 84 3.67 -10.68 -0.03
N LEU A 85 4.28 -11.79 -0.47
CA LEU A 85 5.12 -12.62 0.40
C LEU A 85 6.40 -11.90 0.82
N ALA A 86 7.02 -11.14 -0.09
CA ALA A 86 8.22 -10.37 0.22
C ALA A 86 7.92 -9.22 1.21
N VAL A 87 6.79 -8.54 1.03
CA VAL A 87 6.28 -7.52 1.96
C VAL A 87 6.06 -8.11 3.35
N ASP A 88 5.42 -9.27 3.46
CA ASP A 88 5.18 -9.94 4.74
C ASP A 88 6.50 -10.36 5.42
N LYS A 89 7.49 -10.83 4.65
CA LYS A 89 8.83 -11.15 5.17
C LYS A 89 9.55 -9.91 5.73
N ALA A 90 9.51 -8.79 5.02
CA ALA A 90 10.08 -7.53 5.50
C ALA A 90 9.44 -7.08 6.82
N ARG A 91 8.11 -7.11 6.89
CA ARG A 91 7.33 -6.76 8.08
C ARG A 91 7.62 -7.71 9.26
N ALA A 92 7.78 -9.00 9.00
CA ALA A 92 8.14 -9.99 10.01
C ALA A 92 9.55 -9.75 10.58
N ALA A 93 10.46 -9.18 9.78
CA ALA A 93 11.79 -8.76 10.21
C ALA A 93 11.81 -7.39 10.93
N GLY A 94 10.65 -6.74 11.13
CA GLY A 94 10.58 -5.40 11.71
C GLY A 94 11.04 -4.28 10.77
N LEU A 95 11.08 -4.53 9.46
CA LEU A 95 11.48 -3.55 8.46
C LEU A 95 10.26 -3.04 7.71
N THR A 96 10.24 -1.75 7.41
CA THR A 96 9.22 -1.12 6.56
C THR A 96 9.54 -1.41 5.09
N PRO A 97 8.63 -2.06 4.33
CA PRO A 97 8.84 -2.28 2.91
C PRO A 97 8.92 -0.94 2.16
N LEU A 98 10.01 -0.73 1.42
CA LEU A 98 10.14 0.33 0.42
C LEU A 98 10.16 -0.34 -0.96
N ILE A 99 9.04 -0.28 -1.65
CA ILE A 99 8.81 -0.97 -2.91
C ILE A 99 9.12 -0.03 -4.07
N LEU A 100 10.00 -0.45 -4.97
CA LEU A 100 10.39 0.32 -6.14
C LEU A 100 9.71 -0.26 -7.38
N ASP A 101 8.91 0.57 -8.05
CA ASP A 101 8.22 0.24 -9.28
C ASP A 101 8.54 1.27 -10.37
N ARG A 102 9.43 0.90 -11.28
CA ARG A 102 9.75 1.71 -12.46
C ARG A 102 8.83 1.49 -13.65
N SER A 103 7.75 0.72 -13.56
CA SER A 103 6.85 0.53 -14.71
C SER A 103 6.23 1.87 -15.14
N ALA A 104 6.27 2.16 -16.44
CA ALA A 104 5.62 3.35 -17.00
C ALA A 104 4.09 3.31 -16.82
N SER A 105 3.53 2.12 -16.65
CA SER A 105 2.11 1.88 -16.35
C SER A 105 1.75 1.92 -14.87
N HIS A 106 2.71 2.20 -13.97
CA HIS A 106 2.49 2.31 -12.52
C HIS A 106 1.71 1.11 -11.95
N LEU A 107 2.19 -0.10 -12.27
CA LEU A 107 1.53 -1.37 -11.93
C LEU A 107 1.27 -1.50 -10.43
N LEU A 108 2.18 -1.02 -9.58
CA LEU A 108 2.08 -1.05 -8.13
C LEU A 108 1.00 -0.11 -7.59
N ASP A 109 0.93 1.12 -8.10
CA ASP A 109 -0.11 2.06 -7.69
C ASP A 109 -1.50 1.53 -8.10
N THR A 110 -1.59 0.96 -9.31
CA THR A 110 -2.79 0.28 -9.81
C THR A 110 -3.17 -0.91 -8.91
N PHE A 111 -2.21 -1.73 -8.51
CA PHE A 111 -2.42 -2.85 -7.60
C PHE A 111 -2.99 -2.41 -6.24
N HIS A 112 -2.46 -1.35 -5.64
CA HIS A 112 -2.96 -0.82 -4.37
C HIS A 112 -4.34 -0.18 -4.48
N ASN A 113 -4.63 0.50 -5.60
CA ASN A 113 -5.96 1.04 -5.86
C ASN A 113 -7.05 -0.05 -5.86
N TYR A 114 -6.72 -1.28 -6.28
CA TYR A 114 -7.65 -2.40 -6.23
C TYR A 114 -7.77 -3.06 -4.84
N LYS A 115 -6.74 -2.97 -3.99
CA LYS A 115 -6.72 -3.65 -2.68
C LYS A 115 -7.50 -2.95 -1.56
N ALA A 116 -8.22 -1.88 -1.88
CA ALA A 116 -8.86 -1.02 -0.88
C ALA A 116 -7.88 -0.48 0.18
N ASP A 117 -6.57 -0.45 -0.13
CA ASP A 117 -5.56 0.10 0.77
C ASP A 117 -5.74 1.61 0.92
N ALA A 118 -5.29 2.16 2.05
CA ALA A 118 -5.25 3.60 2.22
C ALA A 118 -4.04 4.17 1.50
N LEU A 119 -4.23 4.65 0.28
CA LEU A 119 -3.17 5.33 -0.48
C LEU A 119 -3.02 6.79 -0.02
N LEU A 120 -1.81 7.14 0.39
CA LEU A 120 -1.38 8.50 0.73
C LEU A 120 -0.39 8.98 -0.34
N ASP A 121 -0.83 9.91 -1.19
CA ASP A 121 0.01 10.54 -2.22
C ASP A 121 0.88 11.63 -1.59
N ALA A 122 2.12 11.28 -1.23
CA ALA A 122 3.05 12.18 -0.55
C ALA A 122 3.62 13.26 -1.49
N LYS A 123 3.71 12.94 -2.79
CA LYS A 123 4.13 13.91 -3.83
C LYS A 123 3.13 15.04 -3.94
N MET A 124 1.83 14.74 -3.98
CA MET A 124 0.77 15.74 -4.07
C MET A 124 0.86 16.76 -2.93
N TRP A 125 1.03 16.31 -1.68
CA TRP A 125 1.17 17.21 -0.53
C TRP A 125 2.44 18.05 -0.59
N THR A 126 3.57 17.44 -0.96
CA THR A 126 4.85 18.14 -1.13
C THR A 126 4.74 19.24 -2.20
N LEU A 127 4.10 18.95 -3.33
CA LEU A 127 3.92 19.90 -4.42
C LEU A 127 2.99 21.06 -4.04
N LYS A 128 1.88 20.78 -3.35
CA LYS A 128 0.96 21.83 -2.88
C LYS A 128 1.65 22.79 -1.91
N LEU A 129 2.47 22.26 -1.00
CA LEU A 129 3.27 23.09 -0.08
C LEU A 129 4.33 23.91 -0.83
N ALA A 130 5.07 23.29 -1.75
CA ALA A 130 6.10 23.98 -2.52
C ALA A 130 5.52 25.13 -3.36
N LYS A 131 4.32 24.95 -3.91
CA LYS A 131 3.56 25.98 -4.64
C LYS A 131 2.84 26.99 -3.74
N LYS A 132 2.88 26.81 -2.42
CA LYS A 132 2.16 27.62 -1.42
C LYS A 132 0.64 27.65 -1.67
N GLU A 133 0.09 26.57 -2.22
CA GLU A 133 -1.35 26.42 -2.45
C GLU A 133 -2.10 26.15 -1.14
N ILE A 134 -1.43 25.49 -0.19
CA ILE A 134 -1.95 25.20 1.15
C ILE A 134 -0.88 25.51 2.20
N PRO A 135 -1.27 25.84 3.44
CA PRO A 135 -0.34 25.93 4.57
C PRO A 135 0.08 24.54 5.06
N GLN A 136 1.15 24.47 5.88
CA GLN A 136 1.71 23.21 6.39
C GLN A 136 0.71 22.44 7.25
N GLU A 137 -0.08 23.15 8.04
CA GLU A 137 -1.07 22.59 8.96
C GLU A 137 -2.16 21.82 8.20
N GLU A 138 -2.60 22.34 7.05
CA GLU A 138 -3.59 21.67 6.19
C GLU A 138 -3.02 20.40 5.56
N ALA A 139 -1.74 20.43 5.14
CA ALA A 139 -1.06 19.23 4.66
C ALA A 139 -0.98 18.16 5.76
N LEU A 140 -0.48 18.53 6.95
CA LEU A 140 -0.36 17.60 8.08
C LEU A 140 -1.71 17.03 8.51
N GLU A 141 -2.79 17.81 8.46
CA GLU A 141 -4.14 17.30 8.73
C GLU A 141 -4.60 16.30 7.67
N GLY A 142 -4.30 16.53 6.39
CA GLY A 142 -4.55 15.57 5.32
C GLY A 142 -3.79 14.24 5.51
N LEU A 143 -2.52 14.32 5.90
CA LEU A 143 -1.70 13.15 6.23
C LEU A 143 -2.24 12.42 7.47
N ARG A 144 -2.54 13.15 8.55
CA ARG A 144 -3.12 12.62 9.79
C ARG A 144 -4.44 11.91 9.50
N SER A 145 -5.31 12.50 8.70
CA SER A 145 -6.62 11.91 8.40
C SER A 145 -6.49 10.52 7.77
N LYS A 146 -5.58 10.35 6.79
CA LYS A 146 -5.29 9.05 6.17
C LYS A 146 -4.65 8.07 7.16
N LEU A 147 -3.64 8.51 7.91
CA LEU A 147 -2.99 7.69 8.92
C LEU A 147 -3.97 7.20 10.00
N SER A 148 -4.77 8.12 10.54
CA SER A 148 -5.81 7.83 11.53
C SER A 148 -6.83 6.82 11.02
N TYR A 149 -7.27 6.95 9.76
CA TYR A 149 -8.20 6.00 9.15
C TYR A 149 -7.60 4.60 9.08
N SER A 150 -6.35 4.46 8.59
CA SER A 150 -5.65 3.19 8.53
C SER A 150 -5.42 2.58 9.90
N MET A 151 -4.97 3.37 10.87
CA MET A 151 -4.74 2.95 12.26
C MET A 151 -6.04 2.43 12.89
N ALA A 152 -7.15 3.15 12.74
CA ALA A 152 -8.44 2.77 13.30
C ALA A 152 -9.00 1.48 12.68
N ARG A 153 -8.81 1.29 11.37
CA ARG A 153 -9.36 0.15 10.62
C ARG A 153 -8.44 -1.07 10.58
N GLY A 154 -7.16 -0.93 10.93
CA GLY A 154 -6.16 -2.00 10.80
C GLY A 154 -5.79 -2.29 9.36
N MET A 155 -5.77 -1.25 8.54
CA MET A 155 -5.48 -1.35 7.11
C MET A 155 -4.03 -0.96 6.82
N ASP A 156 -3.53 -1.42 5.68
CA ASP A 156 -2.23 -1.00 5.18
C ASP A 156 -2.32 0.47 4.74
N LEU A 157 -1.43 1.31 5.27
CA LEU A 157 -1.15 2.65 4.77
C LEU A 157 -0.02 2.56 3.75
N VAL A 158 -0.33 2.89 2.49
CA VAL A 158 0.64 2.94 1.40
C VAL A 158 1.03 4.39 1.16
N ILE A 159 2.26 4.75 1.48
CA ILE A 159 2.79 6.08 1.26
C ILE A 159 3.46 6.10 -0.11
N SER A 160 2.78 6.66 -1.10
CA SER A 160 3.29 6.75 -2.47
C SER A 160 4.11 8.03 -2.66
N CYS A 161 5.41 7.83 -2.87
CA CYS A 161 6.37 8.90 -3.20
C CYS A 161 6.38 9.19 -4.71
N GLN A 162 5.95 8.23 -5.53
CA GLN A 162 6.09 8.26 -6.99
C GLN A 162 7.54 8.62 -7.37
N SER A 163 7.72 9.53 -8.34
CA SER A 163 9.00 10.11 -8.77
C SER A 163 9.42 11.38 -8.02
N ALA A 164 8.93 11.59 -6.79
CA ALA A 164 9.32 12.74 -5.98
C ALA A 164 9.91 12.29 -4.64
N SER A 165 10.73 13.18 -4.06
CA SER A 165 11.24 13.04 -2.71
C SER A 165 10.38 13.86 -1.75
N PRO A 166 9.44 13.25 -1.01
CA PRO A 166 8.53 14.02 -0.18
C PRO A 166 9.27 14.57 1.04
N SER A 167 8.94 15.79 1.45
CA SER A 167 9.70 16.53 2.46
C SER A 167 9.42 16.08 3.91
N PHE A 168 9.42 14.77 4.19
CA PHE A 168 9.20 14.21 5.53
C PHE A 168 10.27 14.66 6.52
N SER A 169 11.51 14.91 6.11
CA SER A 169 12.56 15.44 6.99
C SER A 169 12.32 16.88 7.47
N SER A 170 11.45 17.65 6.81
CA SER A 170 11.23 19.07 7.10
C SER A 170 9.77 19.43 7.34
N THR A 171 8.90 19.37 6.33
CA THR A 171 7.55 19.95 6.38
C THR A 171 6.42 18.92 6.51
N LEU A 172 6.62 17.68 6.05
CA LEU A 172 5.60 16.62 6.11
C LEU A 172 5.74 15.72 7.35
N ASN A 173 6.19 16.27 8.48
CA ASN A 173 6.26 15.56 9.77
C ASN A 173 5.72 16.47 10.89
N GLY A 174 5.34 15.84 12.01
CA GLY A 174 4.94 16.53 13.24
C GLY A 174 4.27 15.58 14.22
N ASP A 175 3.65 16.11 15.27
CA ASP A 175 3.00 15.29 16.32
C ASP A 175 1.86 14.41 15.77
N VAL A 176 1.17 14.89 14.72
CA VAL A 176 0.04 14.21 14.08
C VAL A 176 0.45 13.28 12.92
N PHE A 177 1.70 13.39 12.48
CA PHE A 177 2.32 12.50 11.49
C PHE A 177 3.81 12.30 11.84
N PRO A 178 4.09 11.51 12.89
CA PRO A 178 5.44 11.32 13.41
C PRO A 178 6.28 10.45 12.47
N LEU A 179 7.61 10.65 12.43
CA LEU A 179 8.53 9.86 11.59
C LEU A 179 8.58 8.39 12.02
N GLU A 180 8.20 8.10 13.25
CA GLU A 180 8.01 6.76 13.81
C GLU A 180 6.98 5.94 13.02
N VAL A 181 6.14 6.57 12.16
CA VAL A 181 5.30 5.85 11.19
C VAL A 181 6.09 4.91 10.28
N PHE A 182 7.37 5.21 10.02
CA PHE A 182 8.26 4.39 9.21
C PHE A 182 9.04 3.34 10.00
N LYS A 183 8.90 3.31 11.33
CA LYS A 183 9.61 2.35 12.18
C LYS A 183 8.78 1.08 12.35
N ASP A 184 9.41 -0.08 12.20
CA ASP A 184 8.77 -1.39 12.39
C ASP A 184 7.47 -1.56 11.57
N SER A 185 7.42 -1.03 10.33
CA SER A 185 6.21 -0.97 9.51
C SER A 185 5.02 -0.28 10.18
N GLY A 186 5.27 0.80 10.93
CA GLY A 186 4.25 1.56 11.65
C GLY A 186 3.84 0.95 12.99
N LYS A 187 4.38 -0.21 13.36
CA LYS A 187 4.08 -0.86 14.65
C LYS A 187 4.51 -0.01 15.85
N ALA A 188 5.49 0.87 15.67
CA ALA A 188 5.89 1.84 16.69
C ALA A 188 4.73 2.78 17.12
N LEU A 189 3.70 2.94 16.29
CA LEU A 189 2.52 3.76 16.59
C LEU A 189 1.36 2.97 17.23
N ILE A 190 1.49 1.64 17.37
CA ILE A 190 0.46 0.79 17.99
C ILE A 190 0.60 0.87 19.52
N ASN A 191 0.27 2.04 20.06
CA ASN A 191 0.22 2.33 21.49
C ASN A 191 -0.81 3.45 21.75
N ASP A 192 -1.28 3.55 23.00
CA ASP A 192 -2.34 4.49 23.37
C ASP A 192 -1.92 5.96 23.23
N ASP A 193 -0.66 6.29 23.50
CA ASP A 193 -0.14 7.66 23.43
C ASP A 193 -0.13 8.19 21.98
N SER A 194 0.31 7.37 21.02
CA SER A 194 0.29 7.69 19.59
C SER A 194 -1.14 7.73 19.06
N ALA A 195 -1.95 6.72 19.40
CA ALA A 195 -3.34 6.64 18.94
C ALA A 195 -4.17 7.84 19.40
N SER A 196 -4.03 8.26 20.66
CA SER A 196 -4.76 9.40 21.21
C SER A 196 -4.42 10.76 20.59
N LYS A 197 -3.19 10.92 20.07
CA LYS A 197 -2.74 12.12 19.34
C LYS A 197 -3.19 12.15 17.89
N ILE A 198 -3.13 11.01 17.20
CA ILE A 198 -3.37 10.91 15.76
C ILE A 198 -4.87 10.76 15.46
N ILE A 199 -5.59 9.96 16.26
CA ILE A 199 -7.02 9.68 16.07
C ILE A 199 -7.83 10.75 16.80
N THR A 200 -8.53 11.60 16.04
CA THR A 200 -9.42 12.62 16.61
C THR A 200 -10.70 12.01 17.17
N ASP A 201 -11.40 12.74 18.05
CA ASP A 201 -12.66 12.25 18.64
C ASP A 201 -13.73 11.97 17.57
N ASP A 202 -13.75 12.75 16.49
CA ASP A 202 -14.71 12.55 15.41
C ASP A 202 -14.39 11.31 14.59
N HIS A 203 -13.11 11.07 14.26
CA HIS A 203 -12.68 9.80 13.64
C HIS A 203 -12.95 8.61 14.56
N ALA A 204 -12.71 8.74 15.87
CA ALA A 204 -12.98 7.66 16.81
C ALA A 204 -14.47 7.31 16.86
N LYS A 205 -15.36 8.31 16.90
CA LYS A 205 -16.82 8.08 16.86
C LYS A 205 -17.25 7.36 15.58
N GLU A 206 -16.69 7.73 14.44
CA GLU A 206 -17.05 7.16 13.14
C GLU A 206 -16.49 5.75 12.93
N LEU A 207 -15.24 5.49 13.36
CA LEU A 207 -14.49 4.31 12.94
C LEU A 207 -14.40 3.24 14.04
N THR A 208 -14.44 3.62 15.31
CA THR A 208 -14.11 2.76 16.46
C THR A 208 -15.07 2.94 17.64
N SER A 209 -16.32 3.31 17.37
CA SER A 209 -17.36 3.49 18.41
C SER A 209 -16.97 4.47 19.53
N GLY A 210 -16.14 5.47 19.20
CA GLY A 210 -15.66 6.51 20.12
C GLY A 210 -14.34 6.21 20.82
N MET A 211 -13.69 5.07 20.56
CA MET A 211 -12.43 4.70 21.22
C MET A 211 -11.20 5.08 20.37
N LYS A 212 -10.30 5.90 20.91
CA LYS A 212 -9.03 6.26 20.25
C LYS A 212 -8.00 5.13 20.39
N MET A 213 -8.22 4.03 19.69
CA MET A 213 -7.34 2.86 19.69
C MET A 213 -6.78 2.59 18.29
N CYS A 214 -5.50 2.20 18.23
CA CYS A 214 -4.91 1.66 17.02
C CYS A 214 -5.27 0.17 16.91
N ASN A 215 -5.76 -0.25 15.76
CA ASN A 215 -5.93 -1.65 15.45
C ASN A 215 -4.54 -2.32 15.30
N PRO A 216 -4.30 -3.48 15.94
CA PRO A 216 -3.00 -4.16 15.88
C PRO A 216 -2.60 -4.65 14.48
N GLU A 217 -3.56 -4.76 13.55
CA GLU A 217 -3.28 -5.14 12.15
C GLU A 217 -2.76 -3.98 11.28
N PHE A 218 -2.75 -2.75 11.80
CA PHE A 218 -2.22 -1.58 11.11
C PHE A 218 -0.76 -1.79 10.68
N LYS A 219 -0.48 -1.56 9.39
CA LYS A 219 0.84 -1.70 8.80
C LYS A 219 1.11 -0.52 7.86
N VAL A 220 2.39 -0.22 7.67
CA VAL A 220 2.86 0.85 6.78
C VAL A 220 3.81 0.26 5.75
N GLN A 221 3.73 0.78 4.54
CA GLN A 221 4.71 0.57 3.48
C GLN A 221 4.86 1.82 2.63
N VAL A 222 5.98 1.91 1.92
CA VAL A 222 6.31 3.03 1.04
C VAL A 222 6.46 2.51 -0.38
N SER A 223 5.94 3.24 -1.36
CA SER A 223 6.20 2.99 -2.78
C SER A 223 6.93 4.17 -3.42
N SER A 224 7.77 3.88 -4.40
CA SER A 224 8.47 4.90 -5.19
C SER A 224 8.70 4.41 -6.62
N HIS A 225 8.83 5.35 -7.54
CA HIS A 225 9.20 5.11 -8.93
C HIS A 225 10.69 5.34 -9.21
N PHE A 226 11.49 5.69 -8.19
CA PHE A 226 12.94 5.84 -8.35
C PHE A 226 13.61 4.50 -8.66
N GLY A 227 14.72 4.55 -9.42
CA GLY A 227 15.60 3.41 -9.59
C GLY A 227 16.39 3.10 -8.35
N VAL A 228 16.87 1.85 -8.27
CA VAL A 228 17.71 1.37 -7.16
C VAL A 228 18.97 2.25 -7.00
N ASP A 229 19.53 2.75 -8.10
CA ASP A 229 20.73 3.59 -8.07
C ASP A 229 20.45 5.01 -7.55
N ASP A 230 19.19 5.44 -7.60
CA ASP A 230 18.75 6.81 -7.31
C ASP A 230 18.19 6.95 -5.88
N ILE A 231 17.70 5.86 -5.27
CA ILE A 231 16.96 5.96 -3.99
C ILE A 231 17.76 6.59 -2.86
N ASP A 232 19.05 6.31 -2.73
CA ASP A 232 19.84 6.86 -1.63
C ASP A 232 20.06 8.38 -1.84
N ASP A 233 20.23 8.82 -3.08
CA ASP A 233 20.41 10.23 -3.43
C ASP A 233 19.11 11.04 -3.33
N PHE A 234 17.97 10.47 -3.72
CA PHE A 234 16.70 11.20 -3.69
C PHE A 234 15.94 11.04 -2.39
N LEU A 235 15.95 9.86 -1.76
CA LEU A 235 15.14 9.59 -0.58
C LEU A 235 15.94 9.71 0.72
N PHE A 236 17.24 9.45 0.75
CA PHE A 236 18.00 9.39 2.01
C PHE A 236 19.11 10.45 2.13
N ALA A 237 19.38 11.21 1.07
CA ALA A 237 20.36 12.28 1.10
C ALA A 237 19.93 13.45 1.98
N LYS A 238 20.93 14.24 2.39
CA LYS A 238 20.76 15.43 3.22
C LYS A 238 19.83 16.45 2.55
N GLY A 239 18.80 16.90 3.26
CA GLY A 239 17.81 17.88 2.83
C GLY A 239 16.61 17.28 2.09
N PHE A 240 16.57 15.96 1.90
CA PHE A 240 15.55 15.29 1.10
C PHE A 240 14.79 14.23 1.90
N GLY A 241 13.62 13.86 1.38
CA GLY A 241 12.94 12.61 1.70
C GLY A 241 12.89 12.27 3.18
N PHE A 242 13.60 11.19 3.46
CA PHE A 242 13.78 10.46 4.68
C PHE A 242 15.12 10.74 5.36
N GLU A 243 15.79 11.88 5.14
CA GLU A 243 17.08 12.21 5.78
C GLU A 243 17.11 11.93 7.31
N LYS A 244 16.00 12.21 7.99
CA LYS A 244 15.86 12.01 9.45
C LYS A 244 15.33 10.63 9.85
N VAL A 245 15.04 9.77 8.89
CA VAL A 245 14.57 8.41 9.10
C VAL A 245 15.72 7.45 8.78
N PRO A 246 16.14 6.60 9.73
CA PRO A 246 17.25 5.69 9.49
C PRO A 246 16.97 4.75 8.31
N ARG A 247 17.93 4.67 7.39
CA ARG A 247 17.86 3.84 6.18
C ARG A 247 17.65 2.36 6.50
N GLU A 248 18.22 1.93 7.62
CA GLU A 248 18.12 0.57 8.17
C GLU A 248 16.70 0.21 8.64
N TRP A 249 15.77 1.15 8.72
CA TRP A 249 14.36 0.83 9.00
C TRP A 249 13.65 0.25 7.77
N PHE A 250 14.28 0.27 6.59
CA PHE A 250 13.66 -0.14 5.35
C PHE A 250 14.27 -1.43 4.78
N GLN A 251 13.40 -2.27 4.26
CA GLN A 251 13.74 -3.33 3.32
C GLN A 251 13.36 -2.87 1.92
N ILE A 252 14.34 -2.75 1.02
CA ILE A 252 14.03 -2.35 -0.35
C ILE A 252 13.64 -3.58 -1.16
N LEU A 253 12.51 -3.47 -1.83
CA LEU A 253 11.96 -4.48 -2.73
C LEU A 253 11.92 -3.86 -4.12
N ASN A 254 12.88 -4.21 -4.98
CA ASN A 254 12.88 -3.77 -6.37
C ASN A 254 12.03 -4.72 -7.21
N ILE A 255 11.00 -4.20 -7.88
CA ILE A 255 10.15 -5.02 -8.72
C ILE A 255 10.91 -5.37 -10.00
N LYS A 256 11.16 -6.66 -10.19
CA LYS A 256 11.68 -7.20 -11.44
C LYS A 256 10.53 -7.28 -12.46
N HIS A 257 10.60 -6.40 -13.45
CA HIS A 257 9.64 -6.36 -14.56
C HIS A 257 9.94 -7.43 -15.61
N ASP A 258 8.89 -7.91 -16.28
CA ASP A 258 9.02 -8.86 -17.38
C ASP A 258 9.62 -8.18 -18.62
N GLU A 259 10.28 -8.97 -19.46
CA GLU A 259 10.89 -8.48 -20.71
C GLU A 259 9.83 -7.81 -21.60
N GLY A 260 10.12 -6.59 -22.06
CA GLY A 260 9.20 -5.79 -22.85
C GLY A 260 8.30 -4.84 -22.05
N THR A 261 8.37 -4.86 -20.71
CA THR A 261 7.70 -3.83 -19.89
C THR A 261 8.37 -2.48 -20.10
N GLU A 262 7.61 -1.46 -20.51
CA GLU A 262 8.11 -0.09 -20.62
C GLU A 262 8.42 0.46 -19.23
N LEU A 263 9.65 0.96 -19.06
CA LEU A 263 10.12 1.52 -17.80
C LEU A 263 10.18 3.04 -17.90
N LEU A 264 9.99 3.70 -16.77
CA LEU A 264 10.25 5.13 -16.59
C LEU A 264 11.75 5.36 -16.74
N ASP A 265 12.10 6.38 -17.54
CA ASP A 265 13.47 6.85 -17.74
C ASP A 265 14.12 7.34 -16.42
#